data_AF-A0A2V3J0F4-F1
#
_entry.id   AF-A0A2V3J0F4-F1
#
_cell.length_a   1.000
_cell.length_b   1.000
_cell.length_c   1.000
_cell.angle_alpha   90.00
_cell.angle_beta   90.00
_cell.angle_gamma   90.00
#
_symmetry.space_group_name_H-M   'P 1'
#
loop_
_entity.id
_entity.type
_entity.pdbx_description
1 polymer ?
#
loop_
_entity_poly.entity_id
_entity_poly.type
_entity_poly.pdbx_seq_one_letter_code
_entity_poly.pdbx_strand_id
1 'polypeptide(L)'
;MTDEHDWHFSRAYNLAAYLSPCDVLHMIPCQSPKLRMSVSSLAEQVRHQTVFFTSAAHSLPLLISRRVFFGVHAFDERISTETVAISNLAMRLDAHGIRERVVSVPHEMPEMTVTQVQEKLLLPYAALWNDKNASQYRVTPSLTISTIHRPHSLQHALPASIMHQTRVQAMGAVLHDVYDVPWLFIVRMNEQQLSELIQRVEQSDTKTLMIVHVAHGLGNRLRAFAAGKAFAEATGRSLMVVWERDAHCEASFAELFEEDGVIVLDGVDGEWPFSAEGFGDESWRKWKCYNYMMAEGGTKDEVLQNGKQHLYYRGAYVPRVEKGAYLKGMNKVLRELRAVEEIREEIEEMSERLKSSIGVHIRHGEPGDEITGSTAVSMYGSGESEVIRYWRSVCTAESFGKEVQQLWQRGESKAVEVFVATDCEECREKLAEIIGEAVWWMEGDMCSGGQRGVECVRRAVVELFGMGRCERVLGSMWSSFSEIAGRLKGGIRYAGAEFGRVGTEGWGEEVRGVAERVWKKRKERG
;
A
#
# COMPACT_ATOMS: atom_id res chain seq x y z
N MET A 1 -29.21 30.16 -24.16
CA MET A 1 -28.74 29.02 -23.36
C MET A 1 -27.51 29.53 -22.65
N THR A 2 -27.60 29.82 -21.36
CA THR A 2 -26.49 30.32 -20.56
C THR A 2 -25.47 29.20 -20.34
N ASP A 3 -24.18 29.52 -20.43
CA ASP A 3 -23.07 28.69 -19.93
C ASP A 3 -23.31 28.39 -18.45
N GLU A 4 -23.93 27.25 -18.16
CA GLU A 4 -24.11 26.76 -16.80
C GLU A 4 -23.40 25.43 -16.70
N HIS A 5 -22.09 25.49 -16.49
CA HIS A 5 -21.27 24.28 -16.27
C HIS A 5 -21.57 23.58 -14.92
N ASP A 6 -22.40 24.17 -14.06
CA ASP A 6 -22.73 23.66 -12.71
C ASP A 6 -24.23 23.35 -12.51
N TRP A 7 -24.86 22.59 -13.43
CA TRP A 7 -26.19 22.04 -13.14
C TRP A 7 -26.08 20.89 -12.12
N HIS A 8 -26.45 21.19 -10.88
CA HIS A 8 -26.73 20.15 -9.88
C HIS A 8 -28.07 19.48 -10.22
N PHE A 9 -28.13 18.16 -10.17
CA PHE A 9 -29.34 17.38 -10.47
C PHE A 9 -30.55 17.90 -9.68
N SER A 10 -30.38 18.15 -8.39
CA SER A 10 -31.36 18.73 -7.47
C SER A 10 -32.03 20.02 -7.99
N ARG A 11 -31.28 20.90 -8.67
CA ARG A 11 -31.80 22.16 -9.21
C ARG A 11 -32.76 21.93 -10.38
N ALA A 12 -32.45 20.95 -11.24
CA ALA A 12 -33.33 20.59 -12.35
C ALA A 12 -34.69 20.10 -11.85
N TYR A 13 -34.70 19.28 -10.79
CA TYR A 13 -35.95 18.81 -10.18
C TYR A 13 -36.74 19.92 -9.50
N ASN A 14 -36.07 20.80 -8.74
CA ASN A 14 -36.73 21.93 -8.11
C ASN A 14 -37.35 22.87 -9.16
N LEU A 15 -36.62 23.16 -10.25
CA LEU A 15 -37.13 23.97 -11.34
C LEU A 15 -38.31 23.30 -12.05
N ALA A 16 -38.22 22.00 -12.35
CA ALA A 16 -39.32 21.26 -12.96
C ALA A 16 -40.57 21.24 -12.06
N ALA A 17 -40.40 21.01 -10.75
CA ALA A 17 -41.47 21.05 -9.76
C ALA A 17 -42.10 22.45 -9.63
N TYR A 18 -41.29 23.50 -9.72
CA TYR A 18 -41.74 24.89 -9.65
C TYR A 18 -42.62 25.28 -10.84
N LEU A 19 -42.21 24.88 -12.05
CA LEU A 19 -42.92 25.18 -13.30
C LEU A 19 -44.12 24.27 -13.57
N SER A 20 -44.21 23.12 -12.88
CA SER A 20 -45.28 22.15 -13.09
C SER A 20 -46.65 22.73 -12.72
N PRO A 21 -47.63 22.70 -13.64
CA PRO A 21 -49.02 23.04 -13.33
C PRO A 21 -49.73 21.91 -12.56
N CYS A 22 -49.12 20.72 -12.48
CA CYS A 22 -49.68 19.55 -11.81
C CYS A 22 -49.30 19.53 -10.32
N ASP A 23 -50.26 19.14 -9.48
CA ASP A 23 -50.07 19.04 -8.04
C ASP A 23 -49.38 17.73 -7.62
N VAL A 24 -49.31 16.74 -8.50
CA VAL A 24 -48.57 15.48 -8.29
C VAL A 24 -47.33 15.52 -9.16
N LEU A 25 -46.16 15.37 -8.54
CA LEU A 25 -44.87 15.28 -9.19
C LEU A 25 -44.48 13.81 -9.32
N HIS A 26 -43.98 13.43 -10.50
CA HIS A 26 -43.49 12.10 -10.79
C HIS A 26 -42.04 12.18 -11.24
N MET A 27 -41.13 11.61 -10.45
CA MET A 27 -39.72 11.54 -10.80
C MET A 27 -39.39 10.14 -11.25
N ILE A 28 -38.84 10.04 -12.47
CA ILE A 28 -38.39 8.79 -13.06
C ILE A 28 -36.87 8.89 -13.24
N PRO A 29 -36.07 8.00 -12.64
CA PRO A 29 -34.63 7.99 -12.87
C PRO A 29 -34.34 7.62 -14.33
N CYS A 30 -33.36 8.30 -14.93
CA CYS A 30 -33.08 8.29 -16.37
C CYS A 30 -32.64 6.92 -16.94
N GLN A 31 -32.39 5.91 -16.08
CA GLN A 31 -31.80 4.62 -16.45
C GLN A 31 -32.72 3.40 -16.34
N SER A 32 -34.05 3.55 -16.23
CA SER A 32 -34.95 2.38 -16.13
C SER A 32 -35.67 2.05 -17.45
N PRO A 33 -35.08 1.21 -18.35
CA PRO A 33 -35.76 0.76 -19.56
C PRO A 33 -36.91 -0.23 -19.28
N LYS A 34 -37.12 -0.66 -18.02
CA LYS A 34 -38.09 -1.69 -17.63
C LYS A 34 -39.42 -1.16 -17.08
N LEU A 35 -39.57 0.15 -16.89
CA LEU A 35 -40.84 0.74 -16.42
C LEU A 35 -41.83 0.92 -17.59
N ARG A 36 -42.41 -0.19 -18.06
CA ARG A 36 -43.67 -0.17 -18.84
C ARG A 36 -44.87 -0.30 -17.91
N MET A 37 -45.03 0.65 -16.99
CA MET A 37 -46.35 0.87 -16.38
C MET A 37 -47.16 1.75 -17.33
N SER A 38 -48.35 1.31 -17.72
CA SER A 38 -49.25 2.17 -18.49
C SER A 38 -49.67 3.36 -17.62
N VAL A 39 -49.58 4.59 -18.15
CA VAL A 39 -50.01 5.83 -17.48
C VAL A 39 -51.41 5.70 -16.86
N SER A 40 -52.28 4.90 -17.49
CA SER A 40 -53.63 4.58 -17.01
C SER A 40 -53.68 3.83 -15.67
N SER A 41 -52.81 2.85 -15.41
CA SER A 41 -52.82 2.10 -14.14
C SER A 41 -52.30 2.93 -12.97
N LEU A 42 -51.37 3.84 -13.24
CA LEU A 42 -50.84 4.79 -12.24
C LEU A 42 -51.89 5.87 -11.92
N ALA A 43 -52.57 6.40 -12.94
CA ALA A 43 -53.61 7.42 -12.78
C ALA A 43 -54.85 6.93 -12.01
N GLU A 44 -55.07 5.62 -11.92
CA GLU A 44 -56.15 5.03 -11.12
C GLU A 44 -55.74 4.87 -9.64
N GLN A 45 -54.47 4.54 -9.36
CA GLN A 45 -53.91 4.50 -8.01
C GLN A 45 -53.76 5.89 -7.36
N VAL A 46 -53.53 6.93 -8.16
CA VAL A 46 -53.29 8.32 -7.69
C VAL A 46 -54.58 9.06 -7.32
N ARG A 47 -55.76 8.62 -7.78
CA ARG A 47 -57.03 9.37 -7.64
C ARG A 47 -57.59 9.48 -6.21
N HIS A 48 -57.09 8.70 -5.25
CA HIS A 48 -57.75 8.55 -3.95
C HIS A 48 -56.85 8.69 -2.71
N GLN A 49 -55.57 9.05 -2.85
CA GLN A 49 -54.63 9.13 -1.72
C GLN A 49 -53.54 10.19 -1.95
N THR A 50 -53.02 10.77 -0.87
CA THR A 50 -51.76 11.55 -0.87
C THR A 50 -50.58 10.55 -0.91
N VAL A 51 -50.26 9.95 -2.07
CA VAL A 51 -49.29 8.82 -2.12
C VAL A 51 -47.89 9.24 -2.50
N PHE A 52 -46.92 8.60 -1.84
CA PHE A 52 -45.48 8.66 -2.07
C PHE A 52 -44.89 7.25 -2.23
N PHE A 53 -43.88 7.08 -3.10
CA PHE A 53 -43.07 5.86 -3.22
C PHE A 53 -41.59 6.22 -3.26
N THR A 54 -40.72 5.44 -2.61
CA THR A 54 -39.26 5.58 -2.72
C THR A 54 -38.65 4.19 -2.99
N SER A 55 -37.65 4.12 -3.86
CA SER A 55 -36.48 3.27 -3.62
C SER A 55 -35.28 3.87 -4.36
N ALA A 56 -34.31 4.40 -3.61
CA ALA A 56 -32.93 4.32 -4.06
C ALA A 56 -32.50 2.87 -3.79
N ALA A 57 -32.20 2.01 -4.76
CA ALA A 57 -31.39 2.27 -5.94
C ALA A 57 -31.99 1.65 -7.23
N HIS A 58 -31.81 2.40 -8.33
CA HIS A 58 -32.03 2.05 -9.74
C HIS A 58 -33.45 1.80 -10.32
N SER A 59 -34.56 1.67 -9.59
CA SER A 59 -35.84 1.38 -10.29
C SER A 59 -37.20 1.56 -9.59
N LEU A 60 -37.44 2.59 -8.77
CA LEU A 60 -38.83 3.00 -8.48
C LEU A 60 -39.05 4.52 -8.61
N PRO A 61 -40.20 4.94 -9.16
CA PRO A 61 -40.54 6.35 -9.29
C PRO A 61 -40.89 7.00 -7.94
N LEU A 62 -40.41 8.23 -7.73
CA LEU A 62 -40.91 9.08 -6.63
C LEU A 62 -42.18 9.79 -7.09
N LEU A 63 -43.29 9.48 -6.44
CA LEU A 63 -44.50 10.29 -6.49
C LEU A 63 -44.56 11.17 -5.24
N ILE A 64 -44.87 12.45 -5.39
CA ILE A 64 -44.97 13.38 -4.26
C ILE A 64 -45.90 14.53 -4.63
N SER A 65 -46.79 14.94 -3.74
CA SER A 65 -47.55 16.17 -3.98
C SER A 65 -46.61 17.37 -3.95
N ARG A 66 -46.79 18.30 -4.88
CA ARG A 66 -46.02 19.54 -4.98
C ARG A 66 -46.03 20.32 -3.66
N ARG A 67 -47.19 20.39 -2.99
CA ARG A 67 -47.33 21.03 -1.68
C ARG A 67 -46.44 20.38 -0.62
N VAL A 68 -46.38 19.05 -0.54
CA VAL A 68 -45.51 18.37 0.43
C VAL A 68 -44.05 18.48 0.02
N PHE A 69 -43.72 18.34 -1.27
CA PHE A 69 -42.36 18.52 -1.78
C PHE A 69 -41.76 19.84 -1.31
N PHE A 70 -42.46 20.97 -1.56
CA PHE A 70 -42.03 22.28 -1.07
C PHE A 70 -42.20 22.43 0.45
N GLY A 71 -43.21 21.79 1.04
CA GLY A 71 -43.46 21.80 2.49
C GLY A 71 -42.36 21.14 3.33
N VAL A 72 -41.56 20.24 2.75
CA VAL A 72 -40.34 19.69 3.35
C VAL A 72 -39.06 20.29 2.76
N HIS A 73 -39.19 21.46 2.12
CA HIS A 73 -38.13 22.28 1.55
C HIS A 73 -37.49 21.75 0.25
N ALA A 74 -38.22 21.03 -0.61
CA ALA A 74 -37.76 20.56 -1.94
C ALA A 74 -36.40 19.81 -1.90
N PHE A 75 -35.67 19.66 -3.01
CA PHE A 75 -34.28 19.14 -2.93
C PHE A 75 -33.32 20.21 -2.44
N ASP A 76 -32.30 19.81 -1.68
CA ASP A 76 -31.17 20.68 -1.36
C ASP A 76 -30.31 20.87 -2.62
N GLU A 77 -30.34 22.07 -3.18
CA GLU A 77 -29.70 22.42 -4.45
C GLU A 77 -28.18 22.56 -4.35
N ARG A 78 -27.64 22.43 -3.14
CA ARG A 78 -26.21 22.41 -2.87
C ARG A 78 -25.62 21.01 -3.01
N ILE A 79 -26.48 19.97 -3.06
CA ILE A 79 -26.13 18.57 -3.35
C ILE A 79 -26.09 18.37 -4.86
N SER A 80 -24.97 17.88 -5.39
CA SER A 80 -24.81 17.60 -6.83
C SER A 80 -25.35 16.25 -7.25
N THR A 81 -25.38 15.28 -6.34
CA THR A 81 -25.66 13.88 -6.67
C THR A 81 -27.12 13.49 -6.41
N GLU A 82 -27.73 12.82 -7.39
CA GLU A 82 -29.13 12.34 -7.33
C GLU A 82 -29.40 11.48 -6.09
N THR A 83 -28.54 10.48 -5.85
CA THR A 83 -28.71 9.51 -4.75
C THR A 83 -28.72 10.20 -3.39
N VAL A 84 -27.79 11.14 -3.16
CA VAL A 84 -27.70 11.86 -1.89
C VAL A 84 -28.86 12.83 -1.73
N ALA A 85 -29.28 13.48 -2.82
CA ALA A 85 -30.45 14.37 -2.82
C ALA A 85 -31.74 13.63 -2.46
N ILE A 86 -31.95 12.43 -3.02
CA ILE A 86 -33.09 11.56 -2.70
C ILE A 86 -33.04 11.12 -1.24
N SER A 87 -31.87 10.68 -0.76
CA SER A 87 -31.68 10.23 0.63
C SER A 87 -31.96 11.37 1.62
N ASN A 88 -31.46 12.57 1.32
CA ASN A 88 -31.69 13.76 2.12
C ASN A 88 -33.17 14.17 2.15
N LEU A 89 -33.88 14.08 1.01
CA LEU A 89 -35.32 14.36 0.95
C LEU A 89 -36.11 13.33 1.79
N ALA A 90 -35.76 12.04 1.69
CA ALA A 90 -36.38 10.97 2.47
C ALA A 90 -36.24 11.21 3.99
N MET A 91 -35.03 11.55 4.45
CA MET A 91 -34.78 11.90 5.86
C MET A 91 -35.66 13.07 6.33
N ARG A 92 -35.86 14.10 5.49
CA ARG A 92 -36.69 15.25 5.84
C ARG A 92 -38.19 14.90 5.87
N LEU A 93 -38.65 14.03 4.97
CA LEU A 93 -40.03 13.51 4.99
C LEU A 93 -40.30 12.77 6.30
N ASP A 94 -39.41 11.85 6.70
CA ASP A 94 -39.53 11.11 7.95
C ASP A 94 -39.54 12.03 9.18
N ALA A 95 -38.62 13.01 9.22
CA ALA A 95 -38.56 14.01 10.29
C ALA A 95 -39.84 14.86 10.42
N HIS A 96 -40.61 15.04 9.34
CA HIS A 96 -41.90 15.73 9.36
C HIS A 96 -43.08 14.81 9.70
N GLY A 97 -42.81 13.57 10.14
CA GLY A 97 -43.82 12.57 10.45
C GLY A 97 -44.55 12.04 9.21
N ILE A 98 -44.01 12.32 8.01
CA ILE A 98 -44.57 11.88 6.74
C ILE A 98 -44.01 10.48 6.46
N ARG A 99 -44.60 9.47 7.11
CA ARG A 99 -44.14 8.08 7.03
C ARG A 99 -44.32 7.51 5.62
N GLU A 100 -43.25 6.92 5.11
CA GLU A 100 -43.20 6.26 3.81
C GLU A 100 -44.04 4.95 3.81
N ARG A 101 -44.69 4.62 2.69
CA ARG A 101 -45.02 3.23 2.35
C ARG A 101 -43.89 2.68 1.51
N VAL A 102 -42.81 2.24 2.16
CA VAL A 102 -41.64 1.67 1.48
C VAL A 102 -41.95 0.25 1.05
N VAL A 103 -41.82 -0.04 -0.24
CA VAL A 103 -41.61 -1.40 -0.73
C VAL A 103 -40.10 -1.57 -0.81
N SER A 104 -39.48 -2.11 0.24
CA SER A 104 -38.03 -2.32 0.23
C SER A 104 -37.70 -3.47 -0.71
N VAL A 105 -36.87 -3.20 -1.71
CA VAL A 105 -36.11 -4.24 -2.41
C VAL A 105 -34.66 -4.03 -2.00
N PRO A 106 -34.01 -4.99 -1.34
CA PRO A 106 -32.59 -4.85 -1.01
C PRO A 106 -31.81 -4.87 -2.31
N HIS A 107 -31.05 -3.80 -2.59
CA HIS A 107 -30.11 -3.81 -3.71
C HIS A 107 -28.81 -3.10 -3.36
N GLU A 108 -27.71 -3.73 -3.77
CA GLU A 108 -26.35 -3.21 -3.82
C GLU A 108 -26.35 -1.78 -4.39
N MET A 109 -25.92 -0.81 -3.58
CA MET A 109 -25.72 0.55 -4.06
C MET A 109 -24.60 0.55 -5.13
N PRO A 110 -24.73 1.34 -6.20
CA PRO A 110 -23.61 1.54 -7.11
C PRO A 110 -22.40 2.06 -6.31
N GLU A 111 -21.19 1.69 -6.75
CA GLU A 111 -19.92 2.13 -6.17
C GLU A 111 -20.00 3.64 -5.84
N MET A 112 -20.09 3.99 -4.56
CA MET A 112 -20.26 5.38 -4.17
C MET A 112 -18.97 6.13 -4.47
N THR A 113 -19.08 7.26 -5.17
CA THR A 113 -17.92 8.12 -5.42
C THR A 113 -17.56 8.90 -4.16
N VAL A 114 -16.29 9.33 -4.04
CA VAL A 114 -15.82 10.19 -2.93
C VAL A 114 -16.71 11.43 -2.77
N THR A 115 -17.11 12.05 -3.88
CA THR A 115 -18.01 13.21 -3.87
C THR A 115 -19.38 12.88 -3.28
N GLN A 116 -19.97 11.74 -3.63
CA GLN A 116 -21.27 11.30 -3.08
C GLN A 116 -21.20 11.07 -1.58
N VAL A 117 -20.15 10.38 -1.11
CA VAL A 117 -19.96 10.13 0.33
C VAL A 117 -19.70 11.44 1.06
N GLN A 118 -18.88 12.34 0.50
CA GLN A 118 -18.58 13.63 1.10
C GLN A 118 -19.84 14.50 1.23
N GLU A 119 -20.66 14.61 0.19
CA GLU A 119 -21.91 15.36 0.25
C GLU A 119 -22.84 14.86 1.36
N LYS A 120 -22.93 13.54 1.52
CA LYS A 120 -23.71 12.91 2.60
C LYS A 120 -23.17 13.28 3.98
N LEU A 121 -21.84 13.28 4.16
CA LEU A 121 -21.18 13.66 5.41
C LEU A 121 -21.29 15.16 5.73
N LEU A 122 -21.49 16.00 4.73
CA LEU A 122 -21.65 17.45 4.91
C LEU A 122 -23.07 17.86 5.34
N LEU A 123 -24.08 17.01 5.14
CA LEU A 123 -25.48 17.32 5.46
C LEU A 123 -25.72 17.77 6.91
N PRO A 124 -25.11 17.16 7.94
CA PRO A 124 -25.30 17.60 9.33
C PRO A 124 -24.69 18.97 9.63
N TYR A 125 -23.67 19.39 8.89
CA TYR A 125 -22.98 20.68 9.07
C TYR A 125 -23.65 21.82 8.31
N ALA A 126 -24.38 21.48 7.25
CA ALA A 126 -25.13 22.46 6.49
C ALA A 126 -26.29 22.99 7.34
N ALA A 127 -26.48 24.33 7.35
CA ALA A 127 -27.73 24.89 7.86
C ALA A 127 -28.90 24.19 7.16
N LEU A 128 -29.94 23.84 7.94
CA LEU A 128 -31.16 23.18 7.45
C LEU A 128 -31.63 23.92 6.20
N TRP A 129 -31.59 23.20 5.08
CA TRP A 129 -32.07 23.70 3.81
C TRP A 129 -33.54 24.09 3.93
N ASN A 130 -33.86 25.34 3.55
CA ASN A 130 -35.19 25.90 3.66
C ASN A 130 -35.44 26.94 2.56
N ASP A 131 -36.69 27.37 2.44
CA ASP A 131 -37.18 28.26 1.37
C ASP A 131 -36.44 29.61 1.30
N LYS A 132 -35.83 30.08 2.39
CA LYS A 132 -35.03 31.32 2.40
C LYS A 132 -33.69 31.16 1.70
N ASN A 133 -33.21 29.93 1.59
CA ASN A 133 -31.93 29.58 0.98
C ASN A 133 -32.10 28.85 -0.36
N ALA A 134 -33.33 28.66 -0.84
CA ALA A 134 -33.60 28.04 -2.15
C ALA A 134 -33.26 28.98 -3.32
N SER A 135 -33.00 28.42 -4.51
CA SER A 135 -32.89 29.25 -5.71
C SER A 135 -34.21 29.94 -6.00
N GLN A 136 -34.10 31.21 -6.40
CA GLN A 136 -35.25 31.98 -6.87
C GLN A 136 -35.17 32.11 -8.38
N TYR A 137 -36.27 31.83 -9.07
CA TYR A 137 -36.34 31.86 -10.53
C TYR A 137 -37.29 32.96 -11.01
N ARG A 138 -36.93 33.60 -12.13
CA ARG A 138 -37.80 34.51 -12.88
C ARG A 138 -38.14 33.85 -14.21
N VAL A 139 -39.43 33.74 -14.50
CA VAL A 139 -39.93 33.31 -15.82
C VAL A 139 -40.41 34.54 -16.56
N THR A 140 -39.86 34.78 -17.74
CA THR A 140 -40.27 35.89 -18.62
C THR A 140 -41.46 35.49 -19.50
N PRO A 141 -42.21 36.45 -20.07
CA PRO A 141 -43.29 36.16 -21.02
C PRO A 141 -42.82 35.38 -22.27
N SER A 142 -41.54 35.49 -22.64
CA SER A 142 -40.92 34.71 -23.72
C SER A 142 -40.49 33.30 -23.28
N LEU A 143 -40.93 32.83 -22.10
CA LEU A 143 -40.55 31.54 -21.49
C LEU A 143 -39.05 31.39 -21.21
N THR A 144 -38.30 32.50 -21.18
CA THR A 144 -36.91 32.50 -20.74
C THR A 144 -36.90 32.45 -19.21
N ILE A 145 -36.17 31.48 -18.65
CA ILE A 145 -35.97 31.30 -17.22
C ILE A 145 -34.61 31.90 -16.85
N SER A 146 -34.56 32.73 -15.82
CA SER A 146 -33.30 33.19 -15.23
C SER A 146 -33.31 33.00 -13.71
N THR A 147 -32.15 32.64 -13.14
CA THR A 147 -32.00 32.55 -11.69
C THR A 147 -31.73 33.95 -11.11
N ILE A 148 -32.49 34.35 -10.09
CA ILE A 148 -32.34 35.62 -9.37
C ILE A 148 -31.34 35.47 -8.22
N HIS A 149 -31.45 34.38 -7.47
CA HIS A 149 -30.61 34.05 -6.33
C HIS A 149 -30.19 32.60 -6.41
N ARG A 150 -28.91 32.32 -6.15
CA ARG A 150 -28.35 30.97 -6.05
C ARG A 150 -27.68 30.80 -4.71
N PRO A 151 -28.03 29.75 -3.95
CA PRO A 151 -27.24 29.39 -2.79
C PRO A 151 -25.84 28.92 -3.23
N HIS A 152 -24.85 29.28 -2.43
CA HIS A 152 -23.51 28.72 -2.53
C HIS A 152 -23.57 27.19 -2.36
N SER A 153 -22.76 26.46 -3.14
CA SER A 153 -22.64 25.00 -2.95
C SER A 153 -22.14 24.69 -1.53
N LEU A 154 -22.37 23.45 -1.05
CA LEU A 154 -21.91 23.04 0.29
C LEU A 154 -20.41 23.29 0.46
N GLN A 155 -19.65 23.14 -0.64
CA GLN A 155 -18.21 23.38 -0.68
C GLN A 155 -17.80 24.83 -0.38
N HIS A 156 -18.63 25.81 -0.74
CA HIS A 156 -18.37 27.23 -0.50
C HIS A 156 -19.05 27.74 0.77
N ALA A 157 -20.08 27.04 1.26
CA ALA A 157 -20.87 27.46 2.41
C ALA A 157 -20.27 27.06 3.77
N LEU A 158 -19.26 26.18 3.78
CA LEU A 158 -18.68 25.61 5.00
C LEU A 158 -17.18 25.97 5.13
N PRO A 159 -16.66 26.04 6.37
CA PRO A 159 -15.23 26.25 6.61
C PRO A 159 -14.35 25.21 5.90
N ALA A 160 -13.20 25.64 5.40
CA ALA A 160 -12.23 24.76 4.72
C ALA A 160 -11.80 23.54 5.56
N SER A 161 -11.74 23.69 6.89
CA SER A 161 -11.42 22.58 7.80
C SER A 161 -12.47 21.46 7.79
N ILE A 162 -13.77 21.81 7.78
CA ILE A 162 -14.86 20.84 7.67
C ILE A 162 -14.84 20.16 6.30
N MET A 163 -14.58 20.95 5.25
CA MET A 163 -14.47 20.43 3.88
C MET A 163 -13.34 19.41 3.75
N HIS A 164 -12.17 19.71 4.31
CA HIS A 164 -11.03 18.79 4.31
C HIS A 164 -11.31 17.54 5.15
N GLN A 165 -11.81 17.67 6.39
CA GLN A 165 -12.12 16.53 7.25
C GLN A 165 -13.14 15.57 6.64
N THR A 166 -14.25 16.10 6.12
CA THR A 166 -15.26 15.28 5.45
C THR A 166 -14.76 14.64 4.16
N ARG A 167 -13.83 15.29 3.44
CA ARG A 167 -13.19 14.72 2.26
C ARG A 167 -12.34 13.51 2.63
N VAL A 168 -11.47 13.64 3.63
CA VAL A 168 -10.64 12.55 4.15
C VAL A 168 -11.50 11.39 4.61
N GLN A 169 -12.55 11.66 5.39
CA GLN A 169 -13.48 10.64 5.85
C GLN A 169 -14.22 9.97 4.69
N ALA A 170 -14.62 10.73 3.67
CA ALA A 170 -15.27 10.19 2.48
C ALA A 170 -14.35 9.26 1.68
N MET A 171 -13.08 9.63 1.50
CA MET A 171 -12.09 8.77 0.84
C MET A 171 -11.86 7.47 1.63
N GLY A 172 -11.75 7.56 2.96
CA GLY A 172 -11.66 6.38 3.82
C GLY A 172 -12.88 5.48 3.70
N ALA A 173 -14.08 6.04 3.76
CA ALA A 173 -15.32 5.28 3.60
C ALA A 173 -15.43 4.62 2.21
N VAL A 174 -15.01 5.28 1.14
CA VAL A 174 -14.96 4.64 -0.20
C VAL A 174 -13.98 3.47 -0.21
N LEU A 175 -12.76 3.64 0.31
CA LEU A 175 -11.79 2.56 0.38
C LEU A 175 -12.31 1.38 1.21
N HIS A 176 -12.95 1.63 2.33
CA HIS A 176 -13.48 0.59 3.20
C HIS A 176 -14.73 -0.08 2.62
N ASP A 177 -15.75 0.69 2.27
CA ASP A 177 -17.08 0.18 1.92
C ASP A 177 -17.14 -0.35 0.47
N VAL A 178 -16.29 0.15 -0.43
CA VAL A 178 -16.28 -0.24 -1.85
C VAL A 178 -15.12 -1.18 -2.18
N TYR A 179 -13.94 -0.92 -1.63
CA TYR A 179 -12.72 -1.67 -1.96
C TYR A 179 -12.25 -2.60 -0.83
N ASP A 180 -13.10 -2.81 0.18
CA ASP A 180 -12.85 -3.69 1.31
C ASP A 180 -11.49 -3.42 2.01
N VAL A 181 -11.03 -2.17 2.04
CA VAL A 181 -9.77 -1.80 2.72
C VAL A 181 -10.03 -1.62 4.22
N PRO A 182 -9.35 -2.37 5.11
CA PRO A 182 -9.59 -2.26 6.55
C PRO A 182 -9.27 -0.87 7.09
N TRP A 183 -10.10 -0.39 8.03
CA TRP A 183 -9.90 0.93 8.65
C TRP A 183 -8.55 1.05 9.33
N LEU A 184 -8.02 -0.08 9.82
CA LEU A 184 -6.70 -0.19 10.42
C LEU A 184 -5.57 0.42 9.57
N PHE A 185 -5.67 0.31 8.25
CA PHE A 185 -4.70 0.92 7.33
C PHE A 185 -5.09 2.34 6.93
N ILE A 186 -6.38 2.58 6.74
CA ILE A 186 -6.92 3.88 6.30
C ILE A 186 -6.58 4.99 7.31
N VAL A 187 -6.69 4.71 8.60
CA VAL A 187 -6.40 5.70 9.66
C VAL A 187 -4.92 6.11 9.72
N ARG A 188 -4.03 5.34 9.08
CA ARG A 188 -2.59 5.65 8.99
C ARG A 188 -2.24 6.42 7.71
N MET A 189 -3.18 6.65 6.81
CA MET A 189 -2.95 7.35 5.55
C MET A 189 -3.25 8.84 5.65
N ASN A 190 -2.44 9.66 4.97
CA ASN A 190 -2.77 11.05 4.70
C ASN A 190 -3.70 11.20 3.47
N GLU A 191 -4.22 12.42 3.22
CA GLU A 191 -5.12 12.69 2.09
C GLU A 191 -4.52 12.29 0.73
N GLN A 192 -3.23 12.55 0.51
CA GLN A 192 -2.57 12.21 -0.75
C GLN A 192 -2.54 10.70 -0.96
N GLN A 193 -2.16 9.93 0.07
CA GLN A 193 -2.11 8.47 0.02
C GLN A 193 -3.50 7.86 -0.19
N LEU A 194 -4.54 8.39 0.46
CA LEU A 194 -5.93 7.96 0.25
C LEU A 194 -6.37 8.17 -1.20
N SER A 195 -6.14 9.38 -1.73
CA SER A 195 -6.49 9.72 -3.11
C SER A 195 -5.74 8.86 -4.12
N GLU A 196 -4.44 8.64 -3.88
CA GLU A 196 -3.60 7.83 -4.73
C GLU A 196 -4.02 6.36 -4.71
N LEU A 197 -4.39 5.82 -3.55
CA LEU A 197 -4.85 4.44 -3.46
C LEU A 197 -6.14 4.22 -4.23
N ILE A 198 -7.11 5.13 -4.08
CA ILE A 198 -8.38 5.09 -4.83
C ILE A 198 -8.09 5.08 -6.32
N GLN A 199 -7.24 6.00 -6.81
CA GLN A 199 -6.88 6.06 -8.22
C GLN A 199 -6.22 4.75 -8.70
N ARG A 200 -5.28 4.20 -7.94
CA ARG A 200 -4.57 2.97 -8.30
C ARG A 200 -5.49 1.75 -8.32
N VAL A 201 -6.41 1.63 -7.37
CA VAL A 201 -7.39 0.53 -7.34
C VAL A 201 -8.39 0.70 -8.48
N GLU A 202 -8.81 1.93 -8.77
CA GLU A 202 -9.69 2.22 -9.90
C GLU A 202 -9.06 1.87 -11.26
N GLN A 203 -7.74 2.06 -11.40
CA GLN A 203 -7.01 1.74 -12.62
C GLN A 203 -6.54 0.28 -12.69
N SER A 204 -6.57 -0.47 -11.58
CA SER A 204 -6.20 -1.88 -11.55
C SER A 204 -7.23 -2.75 -12.26
N ASP A 205 -6.74 -3.71 -13.07
CA ASP A 205 -7.57 -4.69 -13.78
C ASP A 205 -8.38 -5.57 -12.82
N THR A 206 -7.83 -5.85 -11.63
CA THR A 206 -8.44 -6.79 -10.68
C THR A 206 -9.24 -6.11 -9.59
N LYS A 207 -9.06 -4.80 -9.39
CA LYS A 207 -9.55 -4.04 -8.21
C LYS A 207 -9.11 -4.64 -6.88
N THR A 208 -8.10 -5.52 -6.88
CA THR A 208 -7.60 -6.19 -5.67
C THR A 208 -6.29 -5.59 -5.22
N LEU A 209 -6.12 -5.58 -3.90
CA LEU A 209 -4.96 -5.00 -3.25
C LEU A 209 -4.00 -6.10 -2.77
N MET A 210 -2.74 -5.70 -2.60
CA MET A 210 -1.74 -6.44 -1.84
C MET A 210 -1.04 -5.50 -0.85
N ILE A 211 -1.00 -5.90 0.42
CA ILE A 211 -0.22 -5.24 1.46
C ILE A 211 0.99 -6.10 1.78
N VAL A 212 2.17 -5.49 1.69
CA VAL A 212 3.46 -6.11 2.02
C VAL A 212 3.99 -5.50 3.31
N HIS A 213 3.86 -6.23 4.41
CA HIS A 213 4.40 -5.88 5.71
C HIS A 213 5.80 -6.49 5.88
N VAL A 214 6.83 -5.65 5.73
CA VAL A 214 8.21 -6.10 5.78
C VAL A 214 8.75 -6.11 7.23
N ALA A 215 9.61 -7.09 7.55
CA ALA A 215 10.15 -7.26 8.90
C ALA A 215 11.67 -7.51 8.91
N HIS A 216 12.28 -7.39 10.10
CA HIS A 216 13.72 -7.53 10.37
C HIS A 216 14.59 -6.45 9.71
N GLY A 217 15.90 -6.68 9.54
CA GLY A 217 16.84 -5.68 9.05
C GLY A 217 16.72 -5.38 7.55
N LEU A 218 17.41 -4.32 7.10
CA LEU A 218 17.33 -3.75 5.74
C LEU A 218 17.32 -4.79 4.61
N GLY A 219 18.28 -5.72 4.57
CA GLY A 219 18.35 -6.73 3.50
C GLY A 219 17.14 -7.68 3.48
N ASN A 220 16.58 -8.01 4.65
CA ASN A 220 15.36 -8.81 4.73
C ASN A 220 14.14 -8.03 4.26
N ARG A 221 14.05 -6.74 4.62
CA ARG A 221 12.96 -5.86 4.18
C ARG A 221 12.95 -5.66 2.68
N LEU A 222 14.11 -5.36 2.08
CA LEU A 222 14.24 -5.20 0.63
C LEU A 222 13.92 -6.49 -0.13
N ARG A 223 14.29 -7.65 0.42
CA ARG A 223 13.92 -8.96 -0.14
C ARG A 223 12.40 -9.15 -0.16
N ALA A 224 11.75 -8.96 0.98
CA ALA A 224 10.31 -9.12 1.14
C ALA A 224 9.53 -8.12 0.27
N PHE A 225 9.95 -6.85 0.30
CA PHE A 225 9.42 -5.77 -0.53
C PHE A 225 9.51 -6.10 -2.02
N ALA A 226 10.71 -6.44 -2.51
CA ALA A 226 10.91 -6.68 -3.94
C ALA A 226 10.13 -7.90 -4.42
N ALA A 227 10.05 -8.96 -3.60
CA ALA A 227 9.25 -10.13 -3.93
C ALA A 227 7.75 -9.83 -3.97
N GLY A 228 7.26 -9.09 -2.97
CA GLY A 228 5.87 -8.67 -2.88
C GLY A 228 5.46 -7.74 -4.02
N LYS A 229 6.30 -6.74 -4.36
CA LYS A 229 6.06 -5.83 -5.48
C LYS A 229 6.06 -6.56 -6.82
N ALA A 230 7.03 -7.44 -7.06
CA ALA A 230 7.05 -8.26 -8.28
C ALA A 230 5.80 -9.15 -8.40
N PHE A 231 5.34 -9.73 -7.29
CA PHE A 231 4.11 -10.52 -7.27
C PHE A 231 2.87 -9.65 -7.55
N ALA A 232 2.77 -8.48 -6.91
CA ALA A 232 1.65 -7.55 -7.11
C ALA A 232 1.56 -7.10 -8.57
N GLU A 233 2.69 -6.67 -9.16
CA GLU A 233 2.78 -6.31 -10.58
C GLU A 233 2.38 -7.48 -11.50
N ALA A 234 2.89 -8.68 -11.24
CA ALA A 234 2.60 -9.85 -12.07
C ALA A 234 1.17 -10.39 -11.91
N THR A 235 0.43 -9.93 -10.89
CA THR A 235 -0.96 -10.33 -10.63
C THR A 235 -1.97 -9.18 -10.79
N GLY A 236 -1.52 -8.00 -11.24
CA GLY A 236 -2.37 -6.84 -11.51
C GLY A 236 -2.90 -6.12 -10.27
N ARG A 237 -2.28 -6.32 -9.11
CA ARG A 237 -2.74 -5.81 -7.81
C ARG A 237 -2.16 -4.44 -7.49
N SER A 238 -2.98 -3.58 -6.87
CA SER A 238 -2.49 -2.33 -6.29
C SER A 238 -1.71 -2.63 -5.01
N LEU A 239 -0.46 -2.15 -4.94
CA LEU A 239 0.46 -2.44 -3.84
C LEU A 239 0.45 -1.33 -2.78
N MET A 240 0.44 -1.76 -1.52
CA MET A 240 0.84 -0.97 -0.36
C MET A 240 1.94 -1.69 0.42
N VAL A 241 2.76 -0.93 1.14
CA VAL A 241 3.84 -1.46 1.97
C VAL A 241 3.69 -0.96 3.40
N VAL A 242 3.84 -1.85 4.37
CA VAL A 242 4.02 -1.46 5.77
C VAL A 242 5.50 -1.60 6.09
N TRP A 243 6.15 -0.47 6.36
CA TRP A 243 7.56 -0.36 6.74
C TRP A 243 7.64 0.23 8.15
N GLU A 244 7.57 -0.65 9.14
CA GLU A 244 7.58 -0.23 10.55
C GLU A 244 8.99 0.13 11.03
N ARG A 245 9.15 1.23 11.77
CA ARG A 245 10.41 1.53 12.47
C ARG A 245 10.50 0.64 13.71
N ASP A 246 11.49 -0.23 13.77
CA ASP A 246 11.67 -1.20 14.86
C ASP A 246 13.15 -1.35 15.26
N ALA A 247 13.42 -2.19 16.26
CA ALA A 247 14.78 -2.46 16.74
C ALA A 247 15.72 -3.06 15.66
N HIS A 248 15.19 -3.52 14.53
CA HIS A 248 15.98 -4.03 13.42
C HIS A 248 16.28 -2.98 12.34
N CYS A 249 15.45 -1.95 12.23
CA CYS A 249 15.54 -0.88 11.25
C CYS A 249 14.83 0.38 11.77
N GLU A 250 15.57 1.30 12.37
CA GLU A 250 14.97 2.53 12.90
C GLU A 250 14.70 3.59 11.82
N ALA A 251 15.18 3.39 10.58
CA ALA A 251 14.90 4.30 9.47
C ALA A 251 13.54 4.03 8.81
N SER A 252 12.79 5.10 8.54
CA SER A 252 11.57 5.04 7.72
C SER A 252 11.90 4.79 6.25
N PHE A 253 10.89 4.44 5.44
CA PHE A 253 11.11 4.26 4.01
C PHE A 253 11.52 5.58 3.34
N ALA A 254 10.84 6.68 3.65
CA ALA A 254 11.12 8.01 3.09
C ALA A 254 12.48 8.59 3.51
N GLU A 255 13.09 8.11 4.60
CA GLU A 255 14.47 8.45 4.98
C GLU A 255 15.53 7.72 4.12
N LEU A 256 15.13 6.70 3.35
CA LEU A 256 16.03 5.82 2.60
C LEU A 256 15.76 5.84 1.09
N PHE A 257 14.50 5.87 0.67
CA PHE A 257 14.05 5.68 -0.70
C PHE A 257 12.97 6.68 -1.12
N GLU A 258 12.92 6.96 -2.41
CA GLU A 258 11.81 7.71 -3.03
C GLU A 258 10.56 6.81 -3.10
N GLU A 259 9.39 7.36 -2.76
CA GLU A 259 8.09 6.64 -2.75
C GLU A 259 7.47 6.46 -4.16
N ASP A 260 8.29 6.52 -5.20
CA ASP A 260 7.86 6.45 -6.60
C ASP A 260 7.11 5.14 -6.89
N GLY A 261 5.79 5.26 -7.04
CA GLY A 261 4.94 4.12 -7.37
C GLY A 261 4.62 3.20 -6.19
N VAL A 262 4.81 3.63 -4.93
CA VAL A 262 4.48 2.82 -3.74
C VAL A 262 3.82 3.67 -2.65
N ILE A 263 2.72 3.18 -2.07
CA ILE A 263 2.13 3.78 -0.86
C ILE A 263 2.74 3.07 0.34
N VAL A 264 3.39 3.84 1.22
CA VAL A 264 4.08 3.31 2.40
C VAL A 264 3.40 3.78 3.69
N LEU A 265 3.20 2.85 4.61
CA LEU A 265 2.73 3.09 5.96
C LEU A 265 3.87 2.82 6.95
N ASP A 266 4.10 3.74 7.89
CA ASP A 266 5.16 3.62 8.91
C ASP A 266 4.88 2.61 10.02
N GLY A 267 3.81 1.83 9.90
CA GLY A 267 3.40 0.81 10.85
C GLY A 267 1.92 0.46 10.73
N VAL A 268 1.50 -0.51 11.52
CA VAL A 268 0.09 -0.94 11.63
C VAL A 268 -0.22 -1.22 13.11
N ASP A 269 -1.40 -0.83 13.58
CA ASP A 269 -1.84 -1.16 14.93
C ASP A 269 -2.33 -2.61 15.02
N GLY A 270 -2.25 -3.19 16.21
CA GLY A 270 -2.82 -4.51 16.49
C GLY A 270 -1.90 -5.69 16.17
N GLU A 271 -2.26 -6.83 16.73
CA GLU A 271 -1.45 -8.05 16.68
C GLU A 271 -2.07 -9.09 15.73
N TRP A 272 -1.21 -9.93 15.17
CA TRP A 272 -1.63 -11.10 14.40
C TRP A 272 -2.40 -12.10 15.28
N PRO A 273 -3.45 -12.77 14.79
CA PRO A 273 -3.99 -12.73 13.43
C PRO A 273 -5.02 -11.62 13.18
N PHE A 274 -4.95 -11.02 11.99
CA PHE A 274 -5.95 -10.07 11.53
C PHE A 274 -7.22 -10.79 11.06
N SER A 275 -8.35 -10.45 11.68
CA SER A 275 -9.65 -11.07 11.43
C SER A 275 -10.79 -10.09 11.66
N ALA A 276 -11.94 -10.36 11.06
CA ALA A 276 -13.12 -9.53 11.23
C ALA A 276 -13.61 -9.52 12.67
N GLU A 277 -13.57 -10.68 13.34
CA GLU A 277 -13.99 -10.82 14.73
C GLU A 277 -13.02 -10.13 15.70
N GLY A 278 -11.71 -10.21 15.43
CA GLY A 278 -10.69 -9.59 16.28
C GLY A 278 -10.71 -8.06 16.25
N PHE A 279 -11.04 -7.47 15.10
CA PHE A 279 -11.00 -6.02 14.89
C PHE A 279 -12.39 -5.37 14.78
N GLY A 280 -13.46 -6.16 14.74
CA GLY A 280 -14.83 -5.67 14.50
C GLY A 280 -15.02 -5.07 13.11
N ASP A 281 -14.22 -5.49 12.13
CA ASP A 281 -14.14 -4.93 10.78
C ASP A 281 -14.38 -6.04 9.73
N GLU A 282 -15.56 -6.06 9.12
CA GLU A 282 -15.96 -7.13 8.20
C GLU A 282 -15.14 -7.18 6.90
N SER A 283 -14.45 -6.10 6.54
CA SER A 283 -13.62 -6.04 5.34
C SER A 283 -12.55 -7.14 5.33
N TRP A 284 -12.03 -7.53 6.50
CA TRP A 284 -11.06 -8.62 6.66
C TRP A 284 -11.50 -9.95 6.08
N ARG A 285 -12.82 -10.21 5.93
CA ARG A 285 -13.32 -11.44 5.27
C ARG A 285 -12.93 -11.54 3.79
N LYS A 286 -12.58 -10.41 3.18
CA LYS A 286 -12.18 -10.28 1.78
C LYS A 286 -10.67 -10.39 1.59
N TRP A 287 -9.94 -10.45 2.69
CA TRP A 287 -8.49 -10.58 2.72
C TRP A 287 -8.09 -12.03 2.96
N LYS A 288 -7.01 -12.41 2.29
CA LYS A 288 -6.24 -13.60 2.63
C LYS A 288 -4.90 -13.16 3.19
N CYS A 289 -4.68 -13.49 4.45
CA CYS A 289 -3.53 -13.04 5.21
C CYS A 289 -2.50 -14.17 5.34
N TYR A 290 -1.24 -13.86 5.05
CA TYR A 290 -0.11 -14.77 5.16
C TYR A 290 0.92 -14.16 6.10
N ASN A 291 1.26 -14.88 7.16
CA ASN A 291 2.35 -14.51 8.06
C ASN A 291 3.49 -15.52 7.95
N TYR A 292 4.66 -15.07 7.51
CA TYR A 292 5.87 -15.89 7.35
C TYR A 292 6.81 -15.80 8.57
N MET A 293 6.41 -15.06 9.60
CA MET A 293 7.17 -14.87 10.83
C MET A 293 6.82 -15.98 11.83
N MET A 294 7.65 -17.02 11.86
CA MET A 294 7.45 -18.19 12.75
C MET A 294 7.35 -17.81 14.23
N ALA A 295 8.12 -16.81 14.68
CA ALA A 295 8.09 -16.31 16.06
C ALA A 295 6.72 -15.74 16.46
N GLU A 296 5.88 -15.37 15.49
CA GLU A 296 4.53 -14.82 15.67
C GLU A 296 3.44 -15.88 15.40
N GLY A 297 3.81 -17.16 15.32
CA GLY A 297 2.89 -18.24 14.95
C GLY A 297 2.60 -18.34 13.45
N GLY A 298 3.41 -17.69 12.61
CA GLY A 298 3.33 -17.78 11.14
C GLY A 298 3.90 -19.09 10.55
N THR A 299 3.79 -19.24 9.23
CA THR A 299 4.28 -20.40 8.46
C THR A 299 5.23 -19.96 7.33
N LYS A 300 6.53 -20.19 7.51
CA LYS A 300 7.61 -19.74 6.58
C LYS A 300 7.52 -20.30 5.14
N ASP A 301 6.87 -21.45 4.96
CA ASP A 301 6.76 -22.13 3.66
C ASP A 301 5.33 -22.11 3.09
N GLU A 302 4.41 -21.31 3.63
CA GLU A 302 3.08 -21.20 3.04
C GLU A 302 3.15 -20.72 1.58
N VAL A 303 2.27 -21.25 0.71
CA VAL A 303 2.22 -20.81 -0.70
C VAL A 303 1.37 -19.55 -0.78
N LEU A 304 1.95 -18.45 -1.22
CA LEU A 304 1.23 -17.25 -1.63
C LEU A 304 0.46 -17.55 -2.93
N GLN A 305 -0.85 -17.66 -2.81
CA GLN A 305 -1.76 -18.00 -3.92
C GLN A 305 -2.31 -16.75 -4.58
N ASN A 306 -2.40 -16.76 -5.92
CA ASN A 306 -3.09 -15.72 -6.66
C ASN A 306 -4.60 -16.05 -6.73
N GLY A 307 -5.41 -15.37 -5.92
CA GLY A 307 -6.87 -15.55 -5.87
C GLY A 307 -7.64 -14.26 -6.19
N LYS A 308 -8.96 -14.27 -6.00
CA LYS A 308 -9.81 -13.06 -6.14
C LYS A 308 -9.83 -12.17 -4.89
N GLN A 309 -9.28 -12.64 -3.77
CA GLN A 309 -9.20 -11.90 -2.51
C GLN A 309 -8.08 -10.86 -2.53
N HIS A 310 -8.20 -9.84 -1.69
CA HIS A 310 -7.07 -8.98 -1.33
C HIS A 310 -6.04 -9.80 -0.55
N LEU A 311 -4.76 -9.41 -0.61
CA LEU A 311 -3.67 -10.18 0.01
C LEU A 311 -2.94 -9.35 1.05
N TYR A 312 -2.75 -9.91 2.24
CA TYR A 312 -1.83 -9.40 3.22
C TYR A 312 -0.65 -10.37 3.36
N TYR A 313 0.57 -9.86 3.26
CA TYR A 313 1.81 -10.63 3.36
C TYR A 313 2.72 -9.99 4.40
N ARG A 314 3.00 -10.69 5.51
CA ARG A 314 4.00 -10.28 6.50
C ARG A 314 5.22 -11.19 6.42
N GLY A 315 6.42 -10.62 6.23
CA GLY A 315 7.61 -11.45 6.13
C GLY A 315 8.95 -10.73 5.95
N ALA A 316 10.01 -11.53 6.07
CA ALA A 316 11.42 -11.19 5.85
C ALA A 316 12.06 -12.03 4.72
N TYR A 317 11.24 -12.81 4.01
CA TYR A 317 11.66 -13.90 3.12
C TYR A 317 10.93 -13.82 1.79
N VAL A 318 11.56 -14.29 0.71
CA VAL A 318 10.85 -14.48 -0.57
C VAL A 318 9.74 -15.52 -0.35
N PRO A 319 8.44 -15.17 -0.54
CA PRO A 319 7.36 -16.12 -0.35
C PRO A 319 7.44 -17.24 -1.38
N ARG A 320 6.99 -18.43 -1.00
CA ARG A 320 6.77 -19.50 -1.98
C ARG A 320 5.54 -19.13 -2.80
N VAL A 321 5.63 -19.21 -4.12
CA VAL A 321 4.53 -18.89 -5.04
C VAL A 321 4.21 -20.10 -5.91
N GLU A 322 2.97 -20.21 -6.37
CA GLU A 322 2.53 -21.30 -7.25
C GLU A 322 3.28 -21.30 -8.59
N LYS A 323 3.54 -20.11 -9.14
CA LYS A 323 4.25 -19.93 -10.40
C LYS A 323 5.48 -19.06 -10.17
N GLY A 324 6.67 -19.63 -10.32
CA GLY A 324 7.93 -18.89 -10.17
C GLY A 324 8.07 -17.68 -11.11
N ALA A 325 7.31 -17.65 -12.21
CA ALA A 325 7.22 -16.50 -13.11
C ALA A 325 6.80 -15.20 -12.39
N TYR A 326 6.00 -15.28 -11.32
CA TYR A 326 5.58 -14.11 -10.54
C TYR A 326 6.73 -13.37 -9.87
N LEU A 327 7.86 -14.05 -9.63
CA LEU A 327 9.02 -13.45 -8.96
C LEU A 327 10.13 -13.04 -9.92
N LYS A 328 9.96 -13.24 -11.24
CA LYS A 328 10.97 -12.87 -12.25
C LYS A 328 11.29 -11.37 -12.25
N GLY A 329 10.34 -10.53 -11.85
CA GLY A 329 10.50 -9.08 -11.76
C GLY A 329 11.30 -8.59 -10.56
N MET A 330 11.62 -9.44 -9.58
CA MET A 330 12.19 -8.99 -8.30
C MET A 330 13.54 -8.26 -8.46
N ASN A 331 14.41 -8.74 -9.35
CA ASN A 331 15.69 -8.06 -9.61
C ASN A 331 15.49 -6.71 -10.32
N LYS A 332 14.45 -6.58 -11.17
CA LYS A 332 14.09 -5.30 -11.80
C LYS A 332 13.63 -4.31 -10.74
N VAL A 333 12.73 -4.74 -9.84
CA VAL A 333 12.25 -3.92 -8.73
C VAL A 333 13.39 -3.34 -7.90
N LEU A 334 14.37 -4.16 -7.52
CA LEU A 334 15.52 -3.71 -6.71
C LEU A 334 16.40 -2.69 -7.46
N ARG A 335 16.61 -2.88 -8.77
CA ARG A 335 17.45 -1.97 -9.57
C ARG A 335 16.75 -0.65 -9.91
N GLU A 336 15.43 -0.65 -9.93
CA GLU A 336 14.62 0.56 -10.16
C GLU A 336 14.28 1.29 -8.85
N LEU A 337 14.51 0.68 -7.68
CA LEU A 337 14.35 1.33 -6.40
C LEU A 337 15.36 2.47 -6.26
N ARG A 338 14.87 3.69 -6.10
CA ARG A 338 15.69 4.89 -5.98
C ARG A 338 15.90 5.23 -4.52
N ALA A 339 17.16 5.35 -4.12
CA ALA A 339 17.48 5.97 -2.83
C ALA A 339 17.16 7.47 -2.89
N VAL A 340 16.96 8.08 -1.71
CA VAL A 340 16.84 9.55 -1.61
C VAL A 340 18.08 10.26 -2.14
N GLU A 341 17.92 11.52 -2.57
CA GLU A 341 18.96 12.29 -3.28
C GLU A 341 20.30 12.26 -2.54
N GLU A 342 20.31 12.48 -1.23
CA GLU A 342 21.54 12.57 -0.43
C GLU A 342 22.32 11.25 -0.45
N ILE A 343 21.62 10.11 -0.40
CA ILE A 343 22.25 8.79 -0.50
C ILE A 343 22.76 8.55 -1.93
N ARG A 344 22.01 9.01 -2.95
CA ARG A 344 22.41 8.86 -4.36
C ARG A 344 23.67 9.67 -4.67
N GLU A 345 23.76 10.90 -4.17
CA GLU A 345 24.93 11.77 -4.31
C GLU A 345 26.18 11.09 -3.74
N GLU A 346 26.09 10.55 -2.52
CA GLU A 346 27.20 9.83 -1.87
C GLU A 346 27.67 8.60 -2.66
N ILE A 347 26.75 7.82 -3.23
CA ILE A 347 27.10 6.68 -4.09
C ILE A 347 27.72 7.17 -5.42
N GLU A 348 27.27 8.31 -5.95
CA GLU A 348 27.76 8.87 -7.20
C GLU A 348 29.19 9.41 -7.08
N GLU A 349 29.51 10.08 -5.97
CA GLU A 349 30.86 10.57 -5.67
C GLU A 349 31.91 9.44 -5.73
N MET A 350 31.53 8.23 -5.30
CA MET A 350 32.41 7.06 -5.31
C MET A 350 32.29 6.21 -6.58
N SER A 351 31.43 6.59 -7.55
CA SER A 351 30.99 5.66 -8.59
C SER A 351 32.11 5.14 -9.49
N GLU A 352 33.11 5.97 -9.83
CA GLU A 352 34.22 5.52 -10.67
C GLU A 352 35.12 4.52 -9.94
N ARG A 353 35.40 4.78 -8.66
CA ARG A 353 36.17 3.89 -7.79
C ARG A 353 35.44 2.56 -7.53
N LEU A 354 34.12 2.61 -7.35
CA LEU A 354 33.28 1.42 -7.23
C LEU A 354 33.39 0.55 -8.49
N LYS A 355 33.25 1.13 -9.70
CA LYS A 355 33.35 0.39 -10.97
C LYS A 355 34.70 -0.35 -11.14
N SER A 356 35.78 0.17 -10.55
CA SER A 356 37.11 -0.45 -10.54
C SER A 356 37.39 -1.36 -9.34
N SER A 357 36.38 -1.67 -8.52
CA SER A 357 36.51 -2.45 -7.29
C SER A 357 35.79 -3.81 -7.35
N ILE A 358 36.32 -4.80 -6.62
CA ILE A 358 35.55 -5.97 -6.17
C ILE A 358 34.82 -5.58 -4.89
N GLY A 359 33.50 -5.68 -4.86
CA GLY A 359 32.71 -5.50 -3.64
C GLY A 359 32.77 -6.74 -2.76
N VAL A 360 33.16 -6.61 -1.50
CA VAL A 360 33.27 -7.69 -0.53
C VAL A 360 32.35 -7.40 0.66
N HIS A 361 31.40 -8.30 0.92
CA HIS A 361 30.57 -8.25 2.13
C HIS A 361 30.88 -9.38 3.10
N ILE A 362 31.43 -9.02 4.25
CA ILE A 362 31.75 -9.94 5.36
C ILE A 362 30.72 -9.74 6.47
N ARG A 363 29.93 -10.79 6.73
CA ARG A 363 28.97 -10.83 7.85
C ARG A 363 29.57 -11.74 8.92
N HIS A 364 30.07 -11.15 10.01
CA HIS A 364 30.79 -11.92 11.03
C HIS A 364 30.10 -11.91 12.40
N GLY A 365 29.41 -10.82 12.80
CA GLY A 365 28.88 -10.67 14.16
C GLY A 365 28.03 -11.86 14.64
N GLU A 366 27.95 -12.14 15.93
CA GLU A 366 27.16 -13.28 16.44
C GLU A 366 25.65 -13.05 16.27
N PRO A 367 24.83 -14.09 16.02
CA PRO A 367 23.38 -13.90 15.81
C PRO A 367 22.64 -13.36 17.03
N GLY A 368 23.20 -13.56 18.23
CA GLY A 368 22.66 -13.01 19.48
C GLY A 368 22.95 -11.52 19.68
N ASP A 369 23.96 -10.98 18.99
CA ASP A 369 24.38 -9.58 19.13
C ASP A 369 23.71 -8.68 18.07
N GLU A 370 22.77 -9.23 17.29
CA GLU A 370 22.09 -8.50 16.22
C GLU A 370 21.06 -7.49 16.73
N ILE A 371 20.51 -7.74 17.92
CA ILE A 371 19.62 -6.84 18.65
C ILE A 371 19.97 -6.94 20.13
N THR A 372 20.28 -5.80 20.73
CA THR A 372 20.50 -5.69 22.18
C THR A 372 19.30 -6.24 22.95
N GLY A 373 19.53 -7.29 23.75
CA GLY A 373 18.49 -7.89 24.60
C GLY A 373 17.65 -9.00 23.97
N SER A 374 17.94 -9.43 22.73
CA SER A 374 17.30 -10.61 22.10
C SER A 374 18.29 -11.76 21.94
N THR A 375 17.81 -13.01 21.96
CA THR A 375 18.66 -14.18 21.70
C THR A 375 18.52 -14.67 20.26
N ALA A 376 19.58 -15.26 19.70
CA ALA A 376 19.53 -15.94 18.41
C ALA A 376 18.40 -16.99 18.33
N VAL A 377 18.18 -17.71 19.44
CA VAL A 377 17.14 -18.74 19.56
C VAL A 377 15.74 -18.13 19.55
N SER A 378 15.53 -16.99 20.19
CA SER A 378 14.25 -16.28 20.14
C SER A 378 13.98 -15.65 18.78
N MET A 379 15.02 -15.31 18.01
CA MET A 379 14.89 -14.68 16.69
C MET A 379 14.74 -15.71 15.54
N TYR A 380 15.47 -16.82 15.62
CA TYR A 380 15.63 -17.76 14.49
C TYR A 380 15.33 -19.23 14.87
N GLY A 381 15.19 -19.56 16.17
CA GLY A 381 15.09 -20.93 16.66
C GLY A 381 16.46 -21.62 16.80
N SER A 382 16.51 -22.70 17.59
CA SER A 382 17.77 -23.37 17.95
C SER A 382 18.50 -24.00 16.75
N GLY A 383 17.78 -24.70 15.87
CA GLY A 383 18.36 -25.34 14.69
C GLY A 383 18.85 -24.37 13.61
N GLU A 384 18.14 -23.25 13.37
CA GLU A 384 18.62 -22.24 12.42
C GLU A 384 19.81 -21.47 12.99
N SER A 385 19.89 -21.28 14.31
CA SER A 385 21.00 -20.59 14.98
C SER A 385 22.35 -21.30 14.76
N GLU A 386 22.41 -22.63 14.84
CA GLU A 386 23.64 -23.39 14.59
C GLU A 386 24.09 -23.32 13.12
N VAL A 387 23.14 -23.39 12.19
CA VAL A 387 23.40 -23.22 10.75
C VAL A 387 23.92 -21.81 10.45
N ILE A 388 23.37 -20.78 11.10
CA ILE A 388 23.87 -19.40 10.97
C ILE A 388 25.32 -19.32 11.45
N ARG A 389 25.63 -19.85 12.64
CA ARG A 389 27.01 -19.84 13.18
C ARG A 389 27.97 -20.59 12.28
N TYR A 390 27.57 -21.75 11.73
CA TYR A 390 28.35 -22.47 10.73
C TYR A 390 28.73 -21.55 9.56
N TRP A 391 27.75 -20.90 8.94
CA TRP A 391 28.01 -20.02 7.80
C TRP A 391 28.87 -18.82 8.16
N ARG A 392 28.71 -18.24 9.34
CA ARG A 392 29.57 -17.12 9.81
C ARG A 392 31.01 -17.56 10.05
N SER A 393 31.21 -18.76 10.61
CA SER A 393 32.56 -19.29 10.87
C SER A 393 33.42 -19.49 9.62
N VAL A 394 32.78 -19.67 8.45
CA VAL A 394 33.47 -19.82 7.16
C VAL A 394 33.55 -18.52 6.35
N CYS A 395 32.92 -17.44 6.82
CA CYS A 395 32.96 -16.11 6.21
C CYS A 395 34.05 -15.24 6.87
N THR A 396 35.33 -15.62 6.71
CA THR A 396 36.48 -14.92 7.33
C THR A 396 37.23 -14.04 6.34
N ALA A 397 37.92 -13.00 6.84
CA ALA A 397 38.76 -12.12 6.03
C ALA A 397 39.80 -12.89 5.18
N GLU A 398 40.37 -13.97 5.71
CA GLU A 398 41.30 -14.85 4.98
C GLU A 398 40.66 -15.54 3.79
N SER A 399 39.42 -15.99 3.95
CA SER A 399 38.69 -16.66 2.86
C SER A 399 38.39 -15.70 1.72
N PHE A 400 37.96 -14.47 2.04
CA PHE A 400 37.72 -13.43 1.04
C PHE A 400 39.04 -12.94 0.40
N GLY A 401 40.08 -12.68 1.20
CA GLY A 401 41.37 -12.21 0.70
C GLY A 401 42.04 -13.21 -0.26
N LYS A 402 42.02 -14.50 0.09
CA LYS A 402 42.51 -15.57 -0.81
C LYS A 402 41.73 -15.60 -2.13
N GLU A 403 40.41 -15.45 -2.08
CA GLU A 403 39.59 -15.46 -3.28
C GLU A 403 39.88 -14.25 -4.19
N VAL A 404 40.01 -13.05 -3.62
CA VAL A 404 40.39 -11.84 -4.36
C VAL A 404 41.75 -12.02 -5.04
N GLN A 405 42.76 -12.50 -4.31
CA GLN A 405 44.09 -12.76 -4.87
C GLN A 405 44.03 -13.78 -6.02
N GLN A 406 43.24 -14.84 -5.87
CA GLN A 406 43.06 -15.84 -6.93
C GLN A 406 42.38 -15.25 -8.18
N LEU A 407 41.36 -14.42 -8.01
CA LEU A 407 40.68 -13.74 -9.11
C LEU A 407 41.65 -12.85 -9.91
N TRP A 408 42.51 -12.09 -9.21
CA TRP A 408 43.55 -11.28 -9.85
C TRP A 408 44.61 -12.12 -10.54
N GLN A 409 45.14 -13.15 -9.86
CA GLN A 409 46.17 -14.03 -10.42
C GLN A 409 45.70 -14.75 -11.68
N ARG A 410 44.41 -15.13 -11.74
CA ARG A 410 43.81 -15.80 -12.91
C ARG A 410 43.37 -14.82 -14.01
N GLY A 411 43.42 -13.52 -13.77
CA GLY A 411 42.90 -12.50 -14.69
C GLY A 411 41.36 -12.56 -14.86
N GLU A 412 40.65 -13.14 -13.89
CA GLU A 412 39.19 -13.27 -13.90
C GLU A 412 38.48 -11.99 -13.42
N SER A 413 39.23 -11.03 -12.89
CA SER A 413 38.79 -9.73 -12.42
C SER A 413 39.70 -8.64 -13.01
N LYS A 414 39.09 -7.55 -13.47
CA LYS A 414 39.81 -6.35 -13.96
C LYS A 414 39.87 -5.25 -12.92
N ALA A 415 39.05 -5.34 -11.88
CA ALA A 415 39.12 -4.47 -10.73
C ALA A 415 40.52 -4.48 -10.11
N VAL A 416 40.96 -3.32 -9.63
CA VAL A 416 42.29 -3.11 -9.01
C VAL A 416 42.18 -2.84 -7.51
N GLU A 417 40.96 -2.63 -7.02
CA GLU A 417 40.66 -2.32 -5.63
C GLU A 417 39.60 -3.27 -5.05
N VAL A 418 39.43 -3.22 -3.74
CA VAL A 418 38.43 -3.98 -2.97
C VAL A 418 37.63 -3.01 -2.11
N PHE A 419 36.34 -2.90 -2.39
CA PHE A 419 35.40 -2.14 -1.54
C PHE A 419 34.80 -3.07 -0.49
N VAL A 420 34.91 -2.73 0.79
CA VAL A 420 34.50 -3.59 1.90
C VAL A 420 33.28 -3.04 2.63
N ALA A 421 32.24 -3.86 2.71
CA ALA A 421 31.10 -3.68 3.62
C ALA A 421 31.14 -4.77 4.69
N THR A 422 31.21 -4.41 5.97
CA THR A 422 31.34 -5.37 7.07
C THR A 422 30.77 -4.81 8.36
N ASP A 423 30.23 -5.70 9.20
CA ASP A 423 29.81 -5.39 10.57
C ASP A 423 30.90 -5.64 11.62
N CYS A 424 32.12 -5.91 11.15
CA CYS A 424 33.26 -6.35 11.94
C CYS A 424 34.52 -5.57 11.54
N GLU A 425 35.00 -4.74 12.48
CA GLU A 425 36.19 -3.90 12.31
C GLU A 425 37.46 -4.74 12.10
N GLU A 426 37.65 -5.75 12.94
CA GLU A 426 38.75 -6.70 12.80
C GLU A 426 38.77 -7.33 11.39
N CYS A 427 37.60 -7.61 10.81
CA CYS A 427 37.49 -8.23 9.50
C CYS A 427 37.97 -7.30 8.37
N ARG A 428 37.69 -5.99 8.42
CA ARG A 428 38.22 -5.03 7.42
C ARG A 428 39.72 -4.81 7.59
N GLU A 429 40.19 -4.69 8.81
CA GLU A 429 41.62 -4.52 9.11
C GLU A 429 42.41 -5.74 8.64
N LYS A 430 41.92 -6.94 8.97
CA LYS A 430 42.55 -8.19 8.55
C LYS A 430 42.56 -8.36 7.03
N LEU A 431 41.49 -7.97 6.35
CA LEU A 431 41.45 -8.00 4.89
C LEU A 431 42.46 -7.02 4.27
N ALA A 432 42.62 -5.83 4.87
CA ALA A 432 43.65 -4.87 4.48
C ALA A 432 45.07 -5.39 4.72
N GLU A 433 45.33 -6.12 5.81
CA GLU A 433 46.62 -6.79 6.03
C GLU A 433 46.95 -7.83 4.93
N ILE A 434 45.93 -8.55 4.44
CA ILE A 434 46.11 -9.61 3.44
C ILE A 434 46.30 -9.04 2.03
N ILE A 435 45.56 -7.99 1.68
CA ILE A 435 45.49 -7.45 0.31
C ILE A 435 46.40 -6.23 0.13
N GLY A 436 46.60 -5.42 1.17
CA GLY A 436 47.36 -4.17 1.14
C GLY A 436 46.50 -2.95 0.81
N GLU A 437 47.13 -1.91 0.25
CA GLU A 437 46.55 -0.57 0.02
C GLU A 437 45.37 -0.54 -0.97
N ALA A 438 45.10 -1.65 -1.66
CA ALA A 438 43.97 -1.78 -2.58
C ALA A 438 42.61 -1.93 -1.86
N VAL A 439 42.58 -2.10 -0.54
CA VAL A 439 41.35 -2.23 0.25
C VAL A 439 40.87 -0.86 0.72
N TRP A 440 39.58 -0.61 0.57
CA TRP A 440 38.93 0.61 1.05
C TRP A 440 37.49 0.37 1.50
N TRP A 441 36.95 1.28 2.30
CA TRP A 441 35.60 1.24 2.86
C TRP A 441 35.09 2.67 3.09
N MET A 442 33.81 2.80 3.45
CA MET A 442 33.20 4.07 3.82
C MET A 442 33.90 4.66 5.06
N GLU A 443 34.36 5.91 4.97
CA GLU A 443 34.95 6.61 6.12
C GLU A 443 33.92 6.86 7.24
N GLY A 444 34.41 7.13 8.46
CA GLY A 444 33.57 7.38 9.64
C GLY A 444 33.30 6.15 10.52
N ASP A 445 32.67 6.40 11.67
CA ASP A 445 32.45 5.42 12.73
C ASP A 445 31.66 4.20 12.22
N MET A 446 32.15 3.00 12.58
CA MET A 446 31.47 1.76 12.20
C MET A 446 30.17 1.63 12.99
N CYS A 447 29.11 1.34 12.25
CA CYS A 447 27.84 0.89 12.80
C CYS A 447 27.94 -0.55 13.31
N SER A 448 28.61 -0.68 14.46
CA SER A 448 28.96 -1.96 15.09
C SER A 448 27.98 -2.32 16.22
N GLY A 449 28.05 -3.56 16.72
CA GLY A 449 27.34 -3.98 17.93
C GLY A 449 25.81 -3.90 17.86
N GLY A 450 25.21 -4.10 16.69
CA GLY A 450 23.75 -4.08 16.55
C GLY A 450 23.14 -2.67 16.47
N GLN A 451 23.95 -1.63 16.23
CA GLN A 451 23.42 -0.30 15.93
C GLN A 451 22.53 -0.31 14.67
N ARG A 452 21.25 0.01 14.84
CA ARG A 452 20.23 0.05 13.77
C ARG A 452 19.58 1.43 13.60
N GLY A 453 20.23 2.47 14.13
CA GLY A 453 19.80 3.86 14.00
C GLY A 453 19.77 4.35 12.56
N VAL A 454 19.09 5.48 12.34
CA VAL A 454 18.84 6.04 11.00
C VAL A 454 20.13 6.18 10.17
N GLU A 455 21.17 6.81 10.73
CA GLU A 455 22.46 6.99 10.05
C GLU A 455 23.12 5.65 9.66
N CYS A 456 23.03 4.66 10.54
CA CYS A 456 23.58 3.33 10.26
C CYS A 456 22.84 2.59 9.16
N VAL A 457 21.52 2.75 9.10
CA VAL A 457 20.73 2.17 8.01
C VAL A 457 20.99 2.92 6.70
N ARG A 458 21.14 4.25 6.72
CA ARG A 458 21.52 5.04 5.54
C ARG A 458 22.88 4.62 4.99
N ARG A 459 23.90 4.51 5.85
CA ARG A 459 25.22 3.97 5.47
C ARG A 459 25.11 2.55 4.89
N ALA A 460 24.28 1.70 5.48
CA ALA A 460 24.04 0.36 4.95
C ALA A 460 23.39 0.39 3.55
N VAL A 461 22.52 1.37 3.24
CA VAL A 461 21.99 1.56 1.88
C VAL A 461 23.10 2.00 0.92
N VAL A 462 23.96 2.96 1.31
CA VAL A 462 25.11 3.40 0.50
C VAL A 462 26.02 2.23 0.17
N GLU A 463 26.42 1.44 1.18
CA GLU A 463 27.26 0.26 0.99
C GLU A 463 26.57 -0.77 0.09
N LEU A 464 25.29 -1.07 0.31
CA LEU A 464 24.54 -2.08 -0.45
C LEU A 464 24.39 -1.72 -1.93
N PHE A 465 24.02 -0.46 -2.23
CA PHE A 465 23.86 0.02 -3.59
C PHE A 465 25.22 0.26 -4.26
N GLY A 466 26.23 0.72 -3.51
CA GLY A 466 27.61 0.83 -3.95
C GLY A 466 28.18 -0.52 -4.40
N MET A 467 27.96 -1.58 -3.61
CA MET A 467 28.31 -2.96 -4.00
C MET A 467 27.65 -3.38 -5.33
N GLY A 468 26.42 -2.92 -5.59
CA GLY A 468 25.75 -3.14 -6.87
C GLY A 468 26.47 -2.53 -8.08
N ARG A 469 27.28 -1.49 -7.86
CA ARG A 469 28.09 -0.80 -8.89
C ARG A 469 29.50 -1.39 -9.06
N CYS A 470 29.97 -2.23 -8.12
CA CYS A 470 31.27 -2.89 -8.21
C CYS A 470 31.40 -3.77 -9.45
N GLU A 471 32.63 -4.05 -9.92
CA GLU A 471 32.86 -4.94 -11.07
C GLU A 471 32.30 -6.34 -10.81
N ARG A 472 32.51 -6.81 -9.58
CA ARG A 472 32.08 -8.12 -9.07
C ARG A 472 31.72 -8.00 -7.60
N VAL A 473 30.86 -8.91 -7.12
CA VAL A 473 30.50 -9.00 -5.71
C VAL A 473 30.85 -10.38 -5.14
N LEU A 474 31.53 -10.37 -4.00
CA LEU A 474 31.72 -11.51 -3.10
C LEU A 474 30.92 -11.24 -1.82
N GLY A 475 30.21 -12.24 -1.31
CA GLY A 475 29.41 -12.06 -0.11
C GLY A 475 29.36 -13.27 0.79
N SER A 476 28.91 -13.01 2.02
CA SER A 476 28.73 -14.03 3.03
C SER A 476 27.47 -14.85 2.76
N MET A 477 27.60 -16.18 2.79
CA MET A 477 26.44 -17.05 2.68
C MET A 477 25.49 -16.81 3.85
N TRP A 478 24.20 -17.01 3.63
CA TRP A 478 23.16 -16.83 4.65
C TRP A 478 23.00 -15.37 5.16
N SER A 479 23.55 -14.39 4.45
CA SER A 479 23.23 -12.97 4.62
C SER A 479 22.19 -12.50 3.60
N SER A 480 21.18 -11.76 4.05
CA SER A 480 20.23 -11.06 3.18
C SER A 480 20.85 -9.84 2.52
N PHE A 481 21.78 -9.16 3.20
CA PHE A 481 22.54 -8.05 2.63
C PHE A 481 23.33 -8.50 1.39
N SER A 482 24.11 -9.58 1.51
CA SER A 482 24.81 -10.18 0.36
C SER A 482 23.85 -10.62 -0.74
N GLU A 483 22.66 -11.13 -0.39
CA GLU A 483 21.67 -11.50 -1.40
C GLU A 483 21.26 -10.29 -2.25
N ILE A 484 20.88 -9.19 -1.59
CA ILE A 484 20.43 -7.99 -2.27
C ILE A 484 21.56 -7.37 -3.09
N ALA A 485 22.79 -7.33 -2.56
CA ALA A 485 23.97 -6.89 -3.32
C ALA A 485 24.14 -7.69 -4.62
N GLY A 486 24.02 -9.02 -4.54
CA GLY A 486 24.08 -9.89 -5.71
C GLY A 486 22.94 -9.66 -6.71
N ARG A 487 21.73 -9.39 -6.24
CA ARG A 487 20.57 -9.10 -7.10
C ARG A 487 20.71 -7.76 -7.83
N LEU A 488 21.17 -6.73 -7.11
CA LEU A 488 21.49 -5.42 -7.68
C LEU A 488 22.53 -5.57 -8.79
N LYS A 489 23.66 -6.23 -8.50
CA LYS A 489 24.75 -6.46 -9.46
C LYS A 489 24.35 -7.37 -10.64
N GLY A 490 23.47 -8.35 -10.40
CA GLY A 490 23.15 -9.41 -11.36
C GLY A 490 24.01 -10.68 -11.22
N GLY A 491 24.71 -10.84 -10.11
CA GLY A 491 25.52 -12.00 -9.79
C GLY A 491 26.36 -11.79 -8.54
N ILE A 492 26.64 -12.86 -7.82
CA ILE A 492 27.48 -12.87 -6.60
C ILE A 492 28.12 -14.24 -6.42
N ARG A 493 29.31 -14.26 -5.83
CA ARG A 493 29.93 -15.49 -5.32
C ARG A 493 29.89 -15.53 -3.81
N TYR A 494 29.53 -16.69 -3.25
CA TYR A 494 29.34 -16.83 -1.79
C TYR A 494 30.49 -17.56 -1.09
N ALA A 495 31.00 -16.93 -0.02
CA ALA A 495 31.91 -17.56 0.93
C ALA A 495 31.22 -18.71 1.66
N GLY A 496 31.97 -19.79 1.93
CA GLY A 496 31.49 -21.03 2.49
C GLY A 496 30.81 -21.97 1.47
N ALA A 497 30.28 -21.44 0.37
CA ALA A 497 29.59 -22.24 -0.64
C ALA A 497 30.46 -22.50 -1.88
N GLU A 498 30.94 -21.42 -2.49
CA GLU A 498 31.73 -21.42 -3.74
C GLU A 498 33.24 -21.25 -3.50
N PHE A 499 33.61 -20.62 -2.39
CA PHE A 499 35.00 -20.47 -1.93
C PHE A 499 35.06 -20.54 -0.40
N GLY A 500 36.25 -20.58 0.19
CA GLY A 500 36.40 -20.47 1.65
C GLY A 500 35.88 -21.65 2.48
N ARG A 501 35.81 -22.88 1.94
CA ARG A 501 35.33 -24.07 2.68
C ARG A 501 36.27 -24.60 3.79
N VAL A 502 37.29 -23.83 4.17
CA VAL A 502 38.31 -24.27 5.14
C VAL A 502 37.76 -24.07 6.56
N GLY A 503 37.94 -25.06 7.45
CA GLY A 503 37.54 -24.96 8.87
C GLY A 503 36.22 -25.65 9.27
N THR A 504 35.65 -26.50 8.41
CA THR A 504 34.36 -27.17 8.71
C THR A 504 34.48 -28.33 9.71
N GLU A 505 35.70 -28.79 10.01
CA GLU A 505 36.00 -30.03 10.77
C GLU A 505 35.33 -30.12 12.15
N GLY A 506 35.07 -28.99 12.81
CA GLY A 506 34.41 -28.93 14.13
C GLY A 506 32.88 -29.03 14.12
N TRP A 507 32.23 -28.99 12.96
CA TRP A 507 30.76 -29.03 12.84
C TRP A 507 30.25 -30.43 12.48
N GLY A 508 29.20 -30.90 13.18
CA GLY A 508 28.58 -32.21 12.94
C GLY A 508 27.96 -32.36 11.54
N GLU A 509 27.87 -33.61 11.06
CA GLU A 509 27.36 -33.94 9.72
C GLU A 509 25.94 -33.40 9.46
N GLU A 510 25.11 -33.32 10.50
CA GLU A 510 23.73 -32.81 10.40
C GLU A 510 23.69 -31.34 9.99
N VAL A 511 24.48 -30.48 10.65
CA VAL A 511 24.56 -29.03 10.35
C VAL A 511 25.10 -28.81 8.95
N ARG A 512 26.15 -29.56 8.56
CA ARG A 512 26.69 -29.49 7.19
C ARG A 512 25.66 -29.94 6.16
N GLY A 513 24.94 -31.03 6.41
CA GLY A 513 23.88 -31.52 5.52
C GLY A 513 22.73 -30.54 5.35
N VAL A 514 22.33 -29.84 6.42
CA VAL A 514 21.33 -28.76 6.34
C VAL A 514 21.86 -27.59 5.51
N ALA A 515 23.09 -27.15 5.78
CA ALA A 515 23.75 -26.07 5.04
C ALA A 515 23.84 -26.38 3.52
N GLU A 516 24.21 -27.60 3.14
CA GLU A 516 24.28 -28.01 1.74
C GLU A 516 22.91 -28.05 1.05
N ARG A 517 21.87 -28.56 1.73
CA ARG A 517 20.49 -28.55 1.20
C ARG A 517 19.99 -27.13 0.99
N VAL A 518 20.29 -26.24 1.93
CA VAL A 518 19.99 -24.81 1.84
C VAL A 518 20.66 -24.18 0.63
N TRP A 519 21.96 -24.43 0.43
CA TRP A 519 22.70 -23.92 -0.71
C TRP A 519 22.10 -24.41 -2.03
N LYS A 520 21.80 -25.71 -2.13
CA LYS A 520 21.18 -26.31 -3.31
C LYS A 520 19.83 -25.65 -3.65
N LYS A 521 18.95 -25.49 -2.66
CA LYS A 521 17.67 -24.78 -2.83
C LYS A 521 17.86 -23.33 -3.29
N ARG A 522 18.87 -22.62 -2.79
CA ARG A 522 19.15 -21.23 -3.19
C ARG A 522 19.60 -21.15 -4.65
N LYS A 523 20.47 -22.07 -5.09
CA LYS A 523 20.90 -22.18 -6.49
C LYS A 523 19.75 -22.48 -7.45
N GLU A 524 18.78 -23.30 -7.01
CA GLU A 524 17.56 -23.61 -7.77
C GLU A 524 16.58 -22.43 -7.87
N ARG A 525 16.65 -21.47 -6.94
CA ARG A 525 15.71 -20.34 -6.85
C ARG A 525 16.12 -19.07 -7.60
N GLY A 526 17.37 -18.97 -8.09
CA GLY A 526 17.85 -17.82 -8.88
C GLY A 526 17.97 -16.53 -8.07
#